data_AF-A0A8D9ASX1-F1
#
_entry.id   AF-A0A8D9ASX1-F1
#
_cell.length_a   1.000
_cell.length_b   1.000
_cell.length_c   1.000
_cell.angle_alpha   90.00
_cell.angle_beta   90.00
_cell.angle_gamma   90.00
#
_symmetry.space_group_name_H-M   'P 1'
#
loop_
_entity.id
_entity.type
_entity.pdbx_description
1 polymer ?
#
loop_
_entity_poly.entity_id
_entity_poly.type
_entity_poly.pdbx_seq_one_letter_code
_entity_poly.pdbx_strand_id
1 'polypeptide(L)'
;MAGSWYYDYLNMDSFRSSVKLFSLTGSYRKIVLKAPDVAWSIIRHDLPDDDILLSDACKLANRTLSEFKTKSLKAVAIEMTLPPGVYATMALREVMKCSAYAAHQRTPVSSVPIPVVQTEEGAYIDY
;
A
#
# COMPACT_ATOMS: atom_id res chain seq x y z
N MET A 1 27.46 -1.92 -15.49
CA MET A 1 27.66 -3.38 -15.38
C MET A 1 27.27 -3.81 -13.98
N ALA A 2 26.58 -4.94 -13.83
CA ALA A 2 26.34 -5.52 -12.51
C ALA A 2 27.70 -5.85 -11.86
N GLY A 3 27.81 -5.70 -10.54
CA GLY A 3 29.04 -6.05 -9.82
C GLY A 3 29.28 -7.56 -9.85
N SER A 4 30.54 -7.98 -9.65
CA SER A 4 30.93 -9.41 -9.60
C SER A 4 30.02 -10.26 -8.71
N TRP A 5 29.56 -9.67 -7.60
CA TRP A 5 28.62 -10.28 -6.64
C TRP A 5 27.35 -10.85 -7.29
N TYR A 6 26.89 -10.31 -8.41
CA TYR A 6 25.67 -10.78 -9.06
C TYR A 6 25.82 -12.20 -9.63
N TYR A 7 27.00 -12.52 -10.16
CA TYR A 7 27.29 -13.83 -10.75
C TYR A 7 27.66 -14.88 -9.69
N ASP A 8 28.04 -14.45 -8.49
CA ASP A 8 28.38 -15.34 -7.38
C ASP A 8 27.14 -16.04 -6.79
N TYR A 9 25.95 -15.44 -6.93
CA TYR A 9 24.71 -15.94 -6.34
C TYR A 9 23.65 -16.40 -7.35
N LEU A 10 23.77 -16.04 -8.64
CA LEU A 10 22.76 -16.34 -9.66
C LEU A 10 23.38 -16.89 -10.95
N ASN A 11 22.92 -18.07 -11.39
CA ASN A 11 23.25 -18.62 -12.70
C ASN A 11 22.23 -18.12 -13.75
N MET A 12 22.68 -17.42 -14.79
CA MET A 12 21.82 -16.84 -15.82
C MET A 12 21.01 -17.86 -16.61
N ASP A 13 21.49 -19.10 -16.75
CA ASP A 13 20.76 -20.15 -17.45
C ASP A 13 19.54 -20.64 -16.66
N SER A 14 19.48 -20.39 -15.35
CA SER A 14 18.32 -20.75 -14.51
C SER A 14 17.06 -19.93 -14.83
N PHE A 15 17.20 -18.78 -15.49
CA PHE A 15 16.07 -17.97 -15.95
C PHE A 15 15.42 -18.48 -17.24
N ARG A 16 16.03 -19.48 -17.90
CA ARG A 16 15.51 -20.12 -19.10
C ARG A 16 14.68 -21.34 -18.71
N SER A 17 13.38 -21.26 -18.93
CA SER A 17 12.47 -22.40 -18.75
C SER A 17 12.22 -23.11 -20.08
N SER A 18 12.01 -24.43 -20.05
CA SER A 18 11.54 -25.21 -21.20
C SER A 18 10.14 -24.77 -21.65
N VAL A 19 9.33 -24.26 -20.72
CA VAL A 19 8.03 -23.66 -21.00
C VAL A 19 8.23 -22.17 -21.29
N LYS A 20 8.03 -21.78 -22.56
CA LYS A 20 8.32 -20.43 -23.06
C LYS A 20 7.67 -19.29 -22.26
N LEU A 21 6.47 -19.52 -21.71
CA LEU A 21 5.72 -18.53 -20.90
C LEU A 21 6.41 -18.19 -19.57
N PHE A 22 7.22 -19.10 -19.02
CA PHE A 22 7.94 -18.90 -17.75
C PHE A 22 9.40 -18.51 -17.96
N SER A 23 9.83 -18.30 -19.21
CA SER A 23 11.18 -17.84 -19.52
C SER A 23 11.31 -16.34 -19.24
N LEU A 24 12.23 -15.96 -18.36
CA LEU A 24 12.42 -14.58 -17.93
C LEU A 24 13.48 -13.91 -18.80
N THR A 25 13.05 -13.07 -19.74
CA THR A 25 13.93 -12.32 -20.65
C THR A 25 14.63 -11.13 -19.99
N GLY A 26 14.14 -10.72 -18.80
CA GLY A 26 14.65 -9.57 -18.05
C GLY A 26 14.08 -8.24 -18.54
N SER A 27 14.23 -7.22 -17.69
CA SER A 27 13.92 -5.82 -18.00
C SER A 27 14.71 -4.90 -17.07
N TYR A 28 14.75 -3.62 -17.39
CA TYR A 28 15.44 -2.62 -16.58
C TYR A 28 14.44 -1.82 -15.74
N ARG A 29 14.80 -1.57 -14.48
CA ARG A 29 14.01 -0.72 -13.58
C ARG A 29 14.95 0.25 -12.87
N LYS A 30 14.47 1.49 -12.67
CA LYS A 30 15.21 2.51 -11.91
C LYS A 30 15.31 2.07 -10.45
N ILE A 31 16.51 2.11 -9.88
CA ILE A 31 16.76 1.75 -8.48
C ILE A 31 16.30 2.87 -7.54
N VAL A 32 16.59 4.11 -7.90
CA VAL A 32 16.17 5.31 -7.15
C VAL A 32 15.26 6.14 -8.03
N LEU A 33 14.17 6.62 -7.45
CA LEU A 33 13.20 7.49 -8.11
C LEU A 33 12.88 8.68 -7.22
N LYS A 34 12.85 9.87 -7.82
CA LYS A 34 12.33 11.09 -7.20
C LYS A 34 10.89 11.28 -7.65
N ALA A 35 9.95 11.31 -6.71
CA ALA A 35 8.57 11.67 -7.02
C ALA A 35 8.51 13.16 -7.43
N PRO A 36 7.93 13.50 -8.59
CA PRO A 36 7.62 14.88 -8.91
C PRO A 36 6.47 15.40 -8.03
N ASP A 37 6.43 16.71 -7.83
CA ASP A 37 5.29 17.45 -7.26
C ASP A 37 4.75 16.87 -5.95
N VAL A 38 5.63 16.74 -4.96
CA VAL A 38 5.26 16.30 -3.61
C VAL A 38 4.77 17.49 -2.80
N ALA A 39 3.53 17.44 -2.33
CA ALA A 39 2.96 18.37 -1.37
C ALA A 39 2.59 17.66 -0.08
N TRP A 40 2.72 18.34 1.06
CA TRP A 40 2.31 17.78 2.34
C TRP A 40 1.78 18.86 3.27
N SER A 41 0.92 18.45 4.20
CA SER A 41 0.42 19.31 5.26
C SER A 41 0.24 18.52 6.56
N ILE A 42 0.34 19.20 7.69
CA ILE A 42 0.03 18.63 9.00
C ILE A 42 -1.38 19.04 9.39
N ILE A 43 -2.23 18.05 9.60
CA ILE A 43 -3.62 18.21 10.01
C ILE A 43 -3.73 17.82 11.48
N ARG A 44 -4.36 18.67 12.29
CA ARG A 44 -4.69 18.33 13.68
C ARG A 44 -6.16 17.95 13.78
N HIS A 45 -6.44 16.83 14.43
CA HIS A 45 -7.78 16.26 14.57
C HIS A 45 -8.00 15.75 16.00
N ASP A 46 -9.21 15.31 16.32
CA ASP A 46 -9.61 15.00 17.69
C ASP A 46 -9.57 13.50 17.98
N LEU A 47 -10.06 12.69 17.04
CA LEU A 47 -10.22 11.24 17.17
C LEU A 47 -9.51 10.48 16.04
N PRO A 48 -8.97 9.28 16.30
CA PRO A 48 -8.24 8.50 15.29
C PRO A 48 -9.04 8.12 14.04
N ASP A 49 -10.36 8.08 14.14
CA ASP A 49 -11.29 7.70 13.07
C ASP A 49 -11.94 8.93 12.40
N ASP A 50 -11.46 10.13 12.70
CA ASP A 50 -11.93 11.36 12.06
C ASP A 50 -11.61 11.36 10.56
N ASP A 51 -12.60 11.73 9.74
CA ASP A 51 -12.38 11.99 8.32
C ASP A 51 -11.54 13.26 8.14
N ILE A 52 -10.25 13.08 7.86
CA ILE A 52 -9.30 14.19 7.66
C ILE A 52 -9.22 14.67 6.20
N LEU A 53 -9.70 13.88 5.23
CA LEU A 53 -9.67 14.18 3.81
C LEU A 53 -10.99 13.77 3.15
N LEU A 54 -11.46 14.58 2.19
CA LEU A 54 -12.66 14.26 1.42
C LEU A 54 -12.31 13.40 0.21
N SER A 55 -13.01 12.28 0.08
CA SER A 55 -13.04 11.53 -1.17
C SER A 55 -13.75 12.32 -2.27
N ASP A 56 -13.47 11.98 -3.53
CA ASP A 56 -14.10 12.66 -4.66
C ASP A 56 -15.62 12.44 -4.70
N ALA A 57 -16.10 11.28 -4.24
CA ALA A 57 -17.53 11.03 -4.07
C ALA A 57 -18.18 11.97 -3.04
N CYS A 58 -17.49 12.25 -1.92
CA CYS A 58 -17.97 13.20 -0.92
C CYS A 58 -18.01 14.64 -1.47
N LYS A 59 -17.00 15.04 -2.27
CA LYS A 59 -16.98 16.36 -2.92
C LYS A 59 -18.14 16.52 -3.90
N LEU A 60 -18.42 15.50 -4.72
CA LEU A 60 -19.56 15.50 -5.65
C LEU A 60 -20.91 15.60 -4.92
N ALA A 61 -21.01 15.00 -3.74
CA ALA A 61 -22.17 15.09 -2.86
C ALA A 61 -22.24 16.40 -2.05
N ASN A 62 -21.36 17.38 -2.33
CA ASN A 62 -21.23 18.66 -1.60
C ASN A 62 -21.07 18.48 -0.07
N ARG A 63 -20.41 17.39 0.36
CA ARG A 63 -20.07 17.19 1.77
C ARG A 63 -18.85 18.02 2.13
N THR A 64 -18.83 18.55 3.34
CA THR A 64 -17.73 19.32 3.90
C THR A 64 -17.04 18.53 5.02
N LEU A 65 -15.78 18.86 5.30
CA LEU A 65 -15.06 18.30 6.43
C LEU A 65 -15.65 18.83 7.75
N SER A 66 -15.73 17.96 8.74
CA SER A 66 -16.07 18.35 10.12
C SER A 66 -14.99 19.24 10.71
N GLU A 67 -15.38 20.24 11.50
CA GLU A 67 -14.44 21.08 12.23
C GLU A 67 -13.88 20.35 13.46
N PHE A 68 -12.55 20.31 13.59
CA PHE A 68 -11.86 19.74 14.76
C PHE A 68 -11.78 20.76 15.90
N LYS A 69 -12.21 20.37 17.11
CA LYS A 69 -12.28 21.26 18.28
C LYS A 69 -11.01 21.22 19.11
N THR A 70 -10.60 20.02 19.53
CA THR A 70 -9.55 19.79 20.54
C THR A 70 -8.14 19.77 19.94
N LYS A 71 -8.01 19.29 18.69
CA LYS A 71 -6.78 19.19 17.90
C LYS A 71 -5.67 18.43 18.62
N SER A 72 -6.03 17.37 19.33
CA SER A 72 -5.16 16.56 20.20
C SER A 72 -4.18 15.69 19.40
N LEU A 73 -4.61 15.16 18.26
CA LEU A 73 -3.86 14.25 17.42
C LEU A 73 -3.30 14.98 16.18
N LYS A 74 -2.22 14.44 15.62
CA LYS A 74 -1.57 14.97 14.41
C LYS A 74 -1.54 13.90 13.33
N ALA A 75 -1.95 14.27 12.13
CA ALA A 75 -1.80 13.49 10.91
C ALA A 75 -0.96 14.27 9.89
N VAL A 76 -0.32 13.54 8.97
CA VAL A 76 0.36 14.12 7.81
C VAL A 76 -0.42 13.69 6.57
N ALA A 77 -0.96 14.66 5.84
CA ALA A 77 -1.52 14.44 4.52
C ALA A 77 -0.40 14.64 3.50
N ILE A 78 -0.23 13.68 2.60
CA ILE A 78 0.80 13.69 1.56
C ILE A 78 0.11 13.49 0.21
N GLU A 79 0.40 14.39 -0.72
CA GLU A 79 0.03 14.28 -2.12
C GLU A 79 1.32 14.12 -2.93
N MET A 80 1.38 13.07 -3.75
CA MET A 80 2.55 12.79 -4.58
C MET A 80 2.14 12.03 -5.84
N THR A 81 2.83 12.32 -6.94
CA THR A 81 2.64 11.60 -8.20
C THR A 81 3.74 10.56 -8.38
N LEU A 82 3.34 9.33 -8.74
CA LEU A 82 4.28 8.23 -8.96
C LEU A 82 4.12 7.65 -10.38
N PRO A 83 5.22 7.28 -11.05
CA PRO A 83 5.14 6.62 -12.35
C PRO A 83 4.61 5.18 -12.20
N PRO A 84 4.15 4.56 -13.30
CA PRO A 84 3.62 3.21 -13.28
C PRO A 84 4.65 2.21 -12.75
N GLY A 85 4.16 1.24 -11.98
CA GLY A 85 5.00 0.22 -11.36
C GLY A 85 5.90 0.76 -10.25
N VAL A 86 5.54 1.85 -9.56
CA VAL A 86 6.20 2.32 -8.33
C VAL A 86 5.25 2.21 -7.14
N TYR A 87 5.77 1.75 -6.00
CA TYR A 87 4.97 1.52 -4.79
C TYR A 87 5.04 2.72 -3.85
N ALA A 88 3.89 3.33 -3.56
CA ALA A 88 3.77 4.44 -2.60
C ALA A 88 4.27 4.06 -1.19
N THR A 89 4.08 2.81 -0.79
CA THR A 89 4.55 2.31 0.51
C THR A 89 6.07 2.37 0.65
N MET A 90 6.83 2.25 -0.44
CA MET A 90 8.29 2.39 -0.41
C MET A 90 8.71 3.85 -0.21
N ALA A 91 7.98 4.80 -0.80
CA ALA A 91 8.19 6.22 -0.55
C ALA A 91 7.88 6.57 0.91
N LEU A 92 6.76 6.08 1.46
CA LEU A 92 6.40 6.27 2.86
C LEU A 92 7.42 5.64 3.82
N ARG A 93 7.91 4.44 3.51
CA ARG A 93 8.98 3.77 4.25
C ARG A 93 10.22 4.66 4.36
N GLU A 94 10.60 5.30 3.27
CA GLU A 94 11.76 6.19 3.21
C GLU A 94 11.55 7.48 4.01
N VAL A 95 10.33 8.02 4.05
CA VAL A 95 9.97 9.19 4.85
C VAL A 95 9.94 8.86 6.35
N MET A 96 9.28 7.77 6.72
CA MET A 96 9.09 7.37 8.13
C MET A 96 10.31 6.66 8.73
N LYS A 97 11.23 6.18 7.89
CA LYS A 97 12.41 5.37 8.29
C LYS A 97 12.05 4.11 9.09
N CYS A 98 10.81 3.60 8.95
CA CYS A 98 10.33 2.40 9.63
C CYS A 98 10.11 1.24 8.64
N SER A 99 10.03 0.00 9.12
CA SER A 99 9.67 -1.13 8.26
C SER A 99 8.17 -1.11 7.92
N ALA A 100 7.80 -1.56 6.71
CA ALA A 100 6.39 -1.65 6.31
C ALA A 100 5.60 -2.70 7.13
N TYR A 101 6.31 -3.66 7.76
CA TYR A 101 5.72 -4.72 8.57
C TYR A 101 5.17 -4.21 9.91
N ALA A 102 5.86 -3.26 10.56
CA ALA A 102 5.48 -2.78 11.89
C ALA A 102 4.23 -1.88 11.89
N ALA A 103 3.78 -1.39 10.73
CA ALA A 103 2.72 -0.40 10.62
C ALA A 103 1.33 -0.97 10.30
N HIS A 104 1.18 -2.28 10.03
CA HIS A 104 -0.01 -2.82 9.35
C HIS A 104 -0.82 -3.90 10.06
N GLN A 105 -0.55 -4.23 11.33
CA GLN A 105 -1.46 -5.08 12.11
C GLN A 105 -2.27 -4.23 13.08
N ARG A 106 -3.28 -3.52 12.56
CA ARG A 106 -4.52 -3.35 13.31
C ARG A 106 -5.35 -4.58 12.99
N THR A 107 -5.47 -5.49 13.95
CA THR A 107 -6.41 -6.60 13.88
C THR A 107 -7.78 -6.01 13.59
N PRO A 108 -8.45 -6.35 12.47
CA PRO A 108 -9.84 -5.98 12.29
C PRO A 108 -10.59 -6.51 13.52
N VAL A 109 -11.27 -5.64 14.25
CA VAL A 109 -12.26 -6.10 15.23
C VAL A 109 -13.33 -6.78 14.38
N SER A 110 -13.34 -8.11 14.37
CA SER A 110 -14.26 -8.89 13.56
C SER A 110 -15.69 -8.60 14.02
N SER A 111 -16.38 -7.72 13.31
CA SER A 111 -17.82 -7.54 13.49
C SER A 111 -18.53 -8.64 12.72
N VAL A 112 -19.11 -9.58 13.49
CA VAL A 112 -20.03 -10.66 13.13
C VAL A 112 -19.37 -11.94 12.55
N PRO A 113 -19.55 -13.12 13.20
CA PRO A 113 -19.18 -14.40 12.60
C PRO A 113 -20.05 -14.68 11.37
N ILE A 114 -19.42 -14.97 10.23
CA ILE A 114 -20.13 -15.46 9.05
C ILE A 114 -20.63 -16.88 9.36
N PRO A 115 -21.94 -17.17 9.29
CA PRO A 115 -22.46 -18.50 9.53
C PRO A 115 -22.01 -19.43 8.40
N VAL A 116 -21.14 -20.38 8.72
CA VAL A 116 -20.75 -21.46 7.79
C VAL A 116 -21.79 -22.56 7.92
N VAL A 117 -22.59 -22.76 6.86
CA VAL A 117 -23.54 -23.87 6.81
C VAL A 117 -22.78 -25.14 6.43
N GLN A 118 -22.84 -26.17 7.27
CA GLN A 118 -22.25 -27.47 6.99
C GLN A 118 -23.31 -28.44 6.47
N THR A 119 -23.05 -29.00 5.28
CA THR A 119 -23.87 -30.06 4.67
C THR A 119 -22.98 -31.25 4.32
N GLU A 120 -23.57 -32.41 4.06
CA GLU A 120 -22.83 -33.66 3.77
C GLU A 120 -21.91 -33.56 2.53
N GLU A 121 -22.16 -32.60 1.64
CA GLU A 121 -21.37 -32.36 0.42
C GLU A 121 -20.27 -31.29 0.59
N GLY A 122 -20.13 -30.69 1.78
CA GLY A 122 -19.10 -29.70 2.09
C GLY A 122 -19.65 -28.43 2.76
N ALA A 123 -18.75 -27.52 3.14
CA ALA A 123 -19.08 -26.24 3.74
C ALA A 123 -19.07 -25.14 2.68
N TYR A 124 -20.13 -24.32 2.63
CA TYR A 124 -20.22 -23.15 1.75
C TYR A 124 -20.63 -21.89 2.53
N ILE A 125 -20.26 -20.73 1.99
CA ILE A 125 -20.61 -19.41 2.54
C ILE A 125 -21.85 -18.93 1.80
N ASP A 126 -22.99 -18.85 2.48
CA ASP A 126 -24.20 -18.26 1.90
C ASP A 126 -24.06 -16.72 1.91
N TYR A 127 -24.32 -16.08 0.76
CA TYR A 127 -24.21 -14.62 0.58
C TYR A 127 -25.55 -13.92 0.75
#